data_AF-A0A8S9UM03-F1
#
_entry.id   AF-A0A8S9UM03-F1
#
_cell.length_a   1.000
_cell.length_b   1.000
_cell.length_c   1.000
_cell.angle_alpha   90.00
_cell.angle_beta   90.00
_cell.angle_gamma   90.00
#
_symmetry.space_group_name_H-M   'P 1'
#
loop_
_entity.id
_entity.type
_entity.pdbx_description
1 polymer ?
#
loop_
_entity_poly.entity_id
_entity_poly.type
_entity_poly.pdbx_seq_one_letter_code
_entity_poly.pdbx_strand_id
1 'polypeptide(L)'
;MGTKKQRGYPIKEKLAAVDLVERIGLTAAVEKLGHLHGTVHGWWVGRAKLRVYEGNKLDKTTKGQGLKESFPFTSALLTYMKDVRRDEEFLTTSGMIAFIQENCPDWIEAYAENKKSDVSCRRDLERLLQRTADRYYL
;
A
#
# COMPACT_ATOMS: atom_id res chain seq x y z
N MET A 1 14.98 30.34 -10.07
CA MET A 1 14.29 29.95 -8.82
C MET A 1 13.66 28.57 -9.04
N GLY A 2 14.21 27.51 -8.45
CA GLY A 2 13.67 26.16 -8.60
C GLY A 2 12.35 26.02 -7.85
N THR A 3 11.25 25.82 -8.56
CA THR A 3 9.96 25.50 -7.93
C THR A 3 10.09 24.16 -7.22
N LYS A 4 10.08 24.17 -5.88
CA LYS A 4 10.04 22.93 -5.09
C LYS A 4 8.82 22.13 -5.56
N LYS A 5 9.06 20.96 -6.15
CA LYS A 5 8.01 20.06 -6.64
C LYS A 5 7.15 19.63 -5.44
N GLN A 6 5.95 20.17 -5.32
CA GLN A 6 5.02 19.89 -4.22
C GLN A 6 4.69 18.39 -4.20
N ARG A 7 5.19 17.66 -3.19
CA ARG A 7 5.08 16.18 -3.10
C ARG A 7 3.67 15.65 -2.83
N GLY A 8 2.69 16.52 -2.59
CA GLY A 8 1.29 16.14 -2.35
C GLY A 8 0.56 17.14 -1.45
N TYR A 9 -0.76 17.11 -1.54
CA TYR A 9 -1.66 18.05 -0.87
C TYR A 9 -2.34 17.39 0.35
N PRO A 10 -2.51 18.12 1.47
CA PRO A 10 -3.21 17.62 2.64
C PRO A 10 -4.71 17.44 2.36
N ILE A 11 -5.35 16.50 3.05
CA ILE A 11 -6.78 16.18 2.84
C ILE A 11 -7.68 17.38 3.07
N LYS A 12 -7.36 18.25 4.04
CA LYS A 12 -8.10 19.51 4.25
C LYS A 12 -8.17 20.39 3.00
N GLU A 13 -7.09 20.45 2.24
CA GLU A 13 -7.00 21.28 1.02
C GLU A 13 -7.76 20.63 -0.13
N LYS A 14 -7.69 19.30 -0.24
CA LYS A 14 -8.51 18.54 -1.19
C LYS A 14 -10.01 18.71 -0.91
N LEU A 15 -10.42 18.69 0.36
CA LEU A 15 -11.81 18.89 0.76
C LEU A 15 -12.29 20.31 0.43
N ALA A 16 -11.49 21.33 0.76
CA ALA A 16 -11.81 22.71 0.40
C ALA A 16 -11.96 22.89 -1.13
N ALA A 17 -11.11 22.22 -1.91
CA ALA A 17 -11.22 22.21 -3.36
C ALA A 17 -12.51 21.52 -3.84
N VAL A 18 -12.87 20.37 -3.27
CA VAL A 18 -14.14 19.68 -3.58
C VAL A 18 -15.34 20.57 -3.26
N ASP A 19 -15.38 21.20 -2.10
CA ASP A 19 -16.47 22.08 -1.70
C ASP A 19 -16.57 23.32 -2.61
N LEU A 20 -15.42 23.81 -3.10
CA LEU A 20 -15.40 24.90 -4.07
C LEU A 20 -15.94 24.46 -5.43
N VAL A 21 -15.56 23.28 -5.92
CA VAL A 21 -16.08 22.72 -7.19
C VAL A 21 -17.61 22.54 -7.12
N GLU A 22 -18.16 22.12 -5.98
CA GLU A 22 -19.63 22.06 -5.78
C GLU A 22 -20.31 23.41 -5.91
N ARG A 23 -19.67 24.49 -5.45
CA ARG A 23 -20.27 25.83 -5.41
C ARG A 23 -20.19 26.56 -6.74
N ILE A 24 -19.05 26.46 -7.44
CA ILE A 24 -18.75 27.30 -8.60
C ILE A 24 -18.38 26.51 -9.87
N GLY A 25 -18.36 25.18 -9.79
CA GLY A 25 -17.94 24.31 -10.89
C GLY A 25 -16.42 24.16 -11.01
N LEU A 26 -15.99 23.14 -11.75
CA LEU A 26 -14.60 22.70 -11.81
C LEU A 26 -13.66 23.75 -12.41
N THR A 27 -14.05 24.36 -13.54
CA THR A 27 -13.22 25.33 -14.26
C THR A 27 -12.95 26.58 -13.41
N ALA A 28 -14.00 27.14 -12.80
CA ALA A 28 -13.87 28.32 -11.94
C ALA A 28 -13.11 28.00 -10.63
N ALA A 29 -13.27 26.79 -10.08
CA ALA A 29 -12.49 26.34 -8.93
C ALA A 29 -11.01 26.19 -9.26
N VAL A 30 -10.67 25.68 -10.44
CA VAL A 30 -9.28 25.55 -10.92
C VAL A 30 -8.62 26.92 -11.05
N GLU A 31 -9.29 27.88 -11.67
CA GLU A 31 -8.80 29.26 -11.79
C GLU A 31 -8.57 29.91 -10.43
N LYS A 32 -9.51 29.72 -9.49
CA LYS A 32 -9.44 30.31 -8.16
C LYS A 32 -8.40 29.67 -7.24
N LEU A 33 -8.14 28.37 -7.39
CA LEU A 33 -7.16 27.63 -6.58
C LEU A 33 -5.75 27.69 -7.16
N GLY A 34 -5.59 28.00 -8.45
CA GLY A 34 -4.30 27.99 -9.14
C GLY A 34 -3.67 26.59 -9.24
N HIS A 35 -4.44 25.53 -9.01
CA HIS A 35 -3.99 24.15 -9.15
C HIS A 35 -4.19 23.65 -10.59
N LEU A 36 -3.40 22.65 -11.00
CA LEU A 36 -3.59 21.98 -12.29
C LEU A 36 -5.00 21.36 -12.38
N HIS A 37 -5.66 21.55 -13.53
CA HIS A 37 -7.01 21.01 -13.78
C HIS A 37 -7.13 19.52 -13.45
N GLY A 38 -6.19 18.69 -13.91
CA GLY A 38 -6.18 17.25 -13.64
C GLY A 38 -6.07 16.90 -12.15
N THR A 39 -5.45 17.75 -11.34
CA THR A 39 -5.33 17.56 -9.89
C THR A 39 -6.66 17.79 -9.18
N VAL A 40 -7.32 18.91 -9.47
CA VAL A 40 -8.63 19.25 -8.89
C VAL A 40 -9.69 18.25 -9.36
N HIS A 41 -9.67 17.89 -10.64
CA HIS A 41 -10.54 16.85 -11.20
C HIS A 41 -10.33 15.49 -10.49
N GLY A 42 -9.08 15.09 -10.25
CA GLY A 42 -8.79 13.86 -9.51
C GLY A 42 -9.38 13.84 -8.10
N TRP A 43 -9.33 14.96 -7.38
CA TRP A 43 -9.96 15.08 -6.05
C TRP A 43 -11.48 15.06 -6.14
N TRP A 44 -12.05 15.70 -7.15
CA TRP A 44 -13.49 15.70 -7.42
C TRP A 44 -14.03 14.29 -7.68
N VAL A 45 -13.35 13.50 -8.51
CA VAL A 45 -13.69 12.10 -8.77
C VAL A 45 -13.58 11.28 -7.48
N GLY A 46 -12.55 11.51 -6.67
CA GLY A 46 -12.32 10.83 -5.39
C GLY A 46 -13.12 11.39 -4.19
N ARG A 47 -14.03 12.35 -4.39
CA ARG A 47 -14.62 13.15 -3.31
C ARG A 47 -15.36 12.33 -2.25
N ALA A 48 -16.04 11.25 -2.65
CA ALA A 48 -16.75 10.39 -1.72
C ALA A 48 -15.81 9.83 -0.65
N LYS A 49 -14.63 9.36 -1.06
CA LYS A 49 -13.59 8.83 -0.15
C LYS A 49 -12.98 9.92 0.73
N LEU A 50 -12.86 11.14 0.21
CA LEU A 50 -12.37 12.27 1.00
C LEU A 50 -13.37 12.69 2.08
N ARG A 51 -14.67 12.62 1.79
CA ARG A 51 -15.75 13.02 2.72
C ARG A 51 -15.92 12.07 3.90
N VAL A 52 -15.82 10.77 3.65
CA VAL A 52 -15.92 9.74 4.69
C VAL A 52 -14.62 9.53 5.48
N TYR A 53 -13.56 10.30 5.18
CA TYR A 53 -12.30 10.16 5.88
C TYR A 53 -12.33 10.85 7.25
N GLU A 54 -12.23 10.05 8.31
CA GLU A 54 -12.27 10.50 9.71
C GLU A 54 -10.88 10.68 10.34
N GLY A 55 -9.80 10.38 9.62
CA GLY A 55 -8.43 10.53 10.13
C GLY A 55 -7.90 11.96 10.14
N ASN A 56 -6.59 12.11 10.37
CA ASN A 56 -5.95 13.42 10.44
C ASN A 56 -6.01 14.16 9.09
N LYS A 57 -6.73 15.28 9.03
CA LYS A 57 -6.91 16.08 7.80
C LYS A 57 -5.64 16.81 7.33
N LEU A 58 -4.59 16.83 8.15
CA LEU A 58 -3.26 17.29 7.76
C LEU A 58 -2.48 16.23 6.97
N ASP A 59 -2.89 14.97 7.03
CA ASP A 59 -2.28 13.89 6.25
C ASP A 59 -2.53 14.12 4.74
N LYS A 60 -1.57 13.70 3.92
CA LYS A 60 -1.64 13.84 2.46
C LYS A 60 -2.38 12.69 1.78
N THR A 61 -2.61 11.59 2.49
CA THR A 61 -3.28 10.38 2.01
C THR A 61 -4.33 9.97 3.02
N THR A 62 -5.45 9.42 2.56
CA THR A 62 -6.53 8.93 3.44
C THR A 62 -6.12 7.68 4.23
N LYS A 63 -4.83 7.31 4.22
CA LYS A 63 -4.27 6.01 4.64
C LYS A 63 -5.10 4.84 4.07
N GLY A 64 -4.65 3.59 4.22
CA GLY A 64 -5.31 2.43 3.59
C GLY A 64 -5.02 2.22 2.09
N GLN A 65 -4.21 3.07 1.44
CA GLN A 65 -3.55 2.66 0.19
C GLN A 65 -2.41 1.71 0.53
N GLY A 66 -2.66 0.42 0.29
CA GLY A 66 -1.70 -0.64 0.53
C GLY A 66 -1.75 -1.13 1.97
N LEU A 67 -2.85 -1.76 2.37
CA LEU A 67 -2.68 -2.95 3.20
C LEU A 67 -1.86 -3.92 2.32
N LYS A 68 -0.53 -3.77 2.38
CA LYS A 68 0.38 -4.75 1.80
C LYS A 68 0.00 -6.04 2.49
N GLU A 69 -0.35 -7.07 1.70
CA GLU A 69 -0.55 -8.43 2.21
C GLU A 69 0.49 -8.66 3.31
N SER A 70 0.02 -8.77 4.55
CA SER A 70 0.87 -9.01 5.70
C SER A 70 0.72 -10.47 6.01
N PHE A 71 1.83 -11.20 5.92
CA PHE A 71 1.87 -12.61 6.27
C PHE A 71 1.41 -12.78 7.73
N PRO A 72 0.33 -13.52 8.01
CA PRO A 72 -0.28 -13.53 9.34
C PRO A 72 0.60 -14.19 10.40
N PHE A 73 1.56 -15.04 10.01
CA PHE A 73 2.50 -15.69 10.93
C PHE A 73 3.89 -15.02 10.91
N THR A 74 3.92 -13.69 10.98
CA THR A 74 5.18 -12.95 10.86
C THR A 74 6.20 -13.40 11.91
N SER A 75 5.78 -13.72 13.14
CA SER A 75 6.70 -14.17 14.20
C SER A 75 7.37 -15.51 13.89
N ALA A 76 6.62 -16.53 13.45
CA ALA A 76 7.15 -17.86 13.15
C ALA A 76 8.14 -17.82 11.96
N LEU A 77 7.77 -17.13 10.88
CA LEU A 77 8.65 -16.95 9.73
C LEU A 77 9.91 -16.16 10.11
N LEU A 78 9.79 -15.13 10.94
CA LEU A 78 10.95 -14.36 11.40
C LEU A 78 11.88 -15.19 12.29
N THR A 79 11.34 -16.07 13.13
CA THR A 79 12.15 -17.01 13.93
C THR A 79 12.93 -17.95 13.02
N TYR A 80 12.26 -18.58 12.03
CA TYR A 80 12.94 -19.39 11.03
C TYR A 80 14.06 -18.63 10.30
N MET A 81 13.77 -17.40 9.85
CA MET A 81 14.78 -16.56 9.18
C MET A 81 16.00 -16.27 10.07
N LYS A 82 15.79 -16.14 11.39
CA LYS A 82 16.86 -15.98 12.40
C LYS A 82 17.66 -17.24 12.62
N ASP A 83 17.00 -18.38 12.69
CA ASP A 83 17.65 -19.66 12.90
C ASP A 83 18.52 -20.03 11.69
N VAL A 84 18.00 -19.94 10.46
CA VAL A 84 18.77 -20.20 9.22
C VAL A 84 20.04 -19.35 9.15
N ARG A 85 19.95 -18.08 9.57
CA ARG A 85 21.11 -17.17 9.56
C ARG A 85 22.09 -17.42 10.70
N ARG A 86 21.61 -17.82 11.88
CA ARG A 86 22.47 -18.25 12.99
C ARG A 86 23.31 -19.46 12.56
N ASP A 87 22.73 -20.34 11.76
CA ASP A 87 23.36 -21.56 11.31
C ASP A 87 24.23 -21.34 10.03
N GLU A 88 24.57 -20.08 9.72
CA GLU A 88 25.37 -19.62 8.56
C GLU A 88 24.82 -20.02 7.17
N GLU A 89 23.55 -20.42 7.08
CA GLU A 89 22.92 -20.80 5.83
C GLU A 89 22.36 -19.58 5.06
N PHE A 90 22.34 -19.69 3.73
CA PHE A 90 21.73 -18.67 2.88
C PHE A 90 20.20 -18.71 3.03
N LEU A 91 19.63 -17.63 3.58
CA LEU A 91 18.18 -17.44 3.58
C LEU A 91 17.67 -17.27 2.15
N THR A 92 16.91 -18.26 1.66
CA THR A 92 16.32 -18.23 0.32
C THR A 92 14.79 -18.11 0.37
N THR A 93 14.22 -17.49 -0.67
CA THR A 93 12.76 -17.43 -0.83
C THR A 93 12.14 -18.82 -0.93
N SER A 94 12.82 -19.77 -1.58
CA SER A 94 12.36 -21.16 -1.65
C SER A 94 12.30 -21.84 -0.29
N GLY A 95 13.31 -21.65 0.57
CA GLY A 95 13.29 -22.18 1.95
C GLY A 95 12.17 -21.56 2.79
N MET A 96 11.95 -20.25 2.65
CA MET A 96 10.80 -19.58 3.29
C MET A 96 9.46 -20.14 2.80
N ILE A 97 9.33 -20.48 1.51
CA ILE A 97 8.11 -21.09 0.96
C ILE A 97 7.90 -22.50 1.52
N ALA A 98 8.94 -23.33 1.57
CA ALA A 98 8.86 -24.67 2.13
C ALA A 98 8.44 -24.64 3.61
N PHE A 99 9.05 -23.75 4.40
CA PHE A 99 8.65 -23.52 5.79
C PHE A 99 7.15 -23.20 5.92
N ILE A 100 6.63 -22.34 5.06
CA ILE A 100 5.21 -21.94 5.08
C ILE A 100 4.30 -23.10 4.66
N GLN A 101 4.69 -23.89 3.66
CA GLN A 101 3.92 -25.05 3.22
C GLN A 101 3.82 -26.10 4.33
N GLU A 102 4.88 -26.29 5.11
CA GLU A 102 4.93 -27.25 6.22
C GLU A 102 4.18 -26.76 7.47
N ASN A 103 4.32 -25.47 7.80
CA ASN A 103 3.84 -24.94 9.08
C ASN A 103 2.48 -24.23 8.97
N CYS A 104 2.02 -23.88 7.77
CA CYS A 104 0.80 -23.13 7.53
C CYS A 104 0.02 -23.64 6.29
N PRO A 105 -0.34 -24.94 6.21
CA PRO A 105 -0.99 -25.53 5.04
C PRO A 105 -2.37 -24.90 4.74
N ASP A 106 -3.21 -24.72 5.75
CA ASP A 106 -4.55 -24.11 5.58
C ASP A 106 -4.46 -22.68 5.03
N TRP A 107 -3.43 -21.95 5.45
CA TRP A 107 -3.23 -20.58 4.98
C TRP A 107 -2.75 -20.55 3.54
N ILE A 108 -1.81 -21.42 3.15
CA ILE A 108 -1.31 -21.42 1.77
C ILE A 108 -2.40 -21.87 0.79
N GLU A 109 -3.27 -22.79 1.20
CA GLU A 109 -4.45 -23.22 0.44
C GLU A 109 -5.42 -22.06 0.24
N ALA A 110 -5.87 -21.42 1.32
CA ALA A 110 -6.75 -20.24 1.24
C ALA A 110 -6.10 -19.07 0.47
N TYR A 111 -4.79 -18.91 0.58
CA TYR A 111 -4.04 -17.90 -0.16
C TYR A 111 -4.03 -18.20 -1.66
N ALA A 112 -3.84 -19.46 -2.06
CA ALA A 112 -3.80 -19.90 -3.45
C ALA A 112 -5.17 -19.82 -4.14
N GLU A 113 -6.26 -20.14 -3.42
CA GLU A 113 -7.64 -20.05 -3.92
C GLU A 113 -8.00 -18.64 -4.44
N ASN A 114 -7.41 -17.61 -3.84
CA ASN A 114 -7.65 -16.21 -4.20
C ASN A 114 -6.78 -15.71 -5.38
N LYS A 115 -5.95 -16.58 -5.97
CA LYS A 115 -5.02 -16.21 -7.04
C LYS A 115 -5.51 -16.69 -8.39
N LYS A 116 -5.12 -15.97 -9.44
CA LYS A 116 -5.55 -16.23 -10.82
C LYS A 116 -5.00 -17.52 -11.41
N SER A 117 -3.83 -17.96 -10.93
CA SER A 117 -3.16 -19.18 -11.37
C SER A 117 -2.08 -19.55 -10.36
N ASP A 118 -1.61 -20.80 -10.41
CA ASP A 118 -0.51 -21.28 -9.57
C ASP A 118 0.79 -20.46 -9.78
N VAL A 119 1.13 -20.16 -11.04
CA VAL A 119 2.28 -19.30 -11.37
C VAL A 119 2.13 -17.89 -10.79
N SER A 120 0.93 -17.32 -10.82
CA SER A 120 0.64 -16.02 -10.20
C SER A 120 0.77 -16.11 -8.68
N CYS A 121 0.26 -17.17 -8.08
CA CYS A 121 0.32 -17.43 -6.64
C CYS A 121 1.77 -17.48 -6.16
N ARG A 122 2.59 -18.32 -6.82
CA ARG A 122 4.02 -18.46 -6.53
C ARG A 122 4.77 -17.14 -6.62
N ARG A 123 4.58 -16.39 -7.71
CA ARG A 123 5.27 -15.10 -7.92
C ARG A 123 4.87 -14.05 -6.88
N ASP A 124 3.59 -13.99 -6.53
CA ASP A 124 3.11 -13.04 -5.53
C ASP A 124 3.61 -13.40 -4.14
N LEU A 125 3.65 -14.70 -3.81
CA LEU A 125 4.24 -15.21 -2.57
C LEU A 125 5.73 -14.89 -2.46
N GLU A 126 6.51 -15.10 -3.53
CA GLU A 126 7.93 -14.75 -3.53
C GLU A 126 8.16 -13.26 -3.25
N ARG A 127 7.37 -12.39 -3.88
CA ARG A 127 7.45 -10.94 -3.65
C ARG A 127 7.05 -10.55 -2.24
N LEU A 128 6.05 -11.22 -1.66
CA LEU A 128 5.63 -11.01 -0.29
C LEU A 128 6.76 -11.34 0.69
N LEU A 129 7.44 -12.46 0.47
CA LEU A 129 8.54 -12.93 1.32
C LEU A 129 9.79 -12.06 1.18
N GLN A 130 10.15 -11.66 -0.04
CA GLN A 130 11.24 -10.70 -0.27
C GLN A 130 11.01 -9.39 0.48
N ARG A 131 9.81 -8.81 0.40
CA ARG A 131 9.48 -7.57 1.13
C ARG A 131 9.49 -7.74 2.64
N THR A 132 9.21 -8.95 3.12
CA THR A 132 9.23 -9.26 4.56
C THR A 132 10.68 -9.36 5.04
N ALA A 133 11.53 -10.03 4.26
CA ALA A 133 12.99 -10.04 4.48
C ALA A 133 13.57 -8.61 4.44
N ASP A 134 13.26 -7.82 3.42
CA ASP A 134 13.74 -6.43 3.29
C ASP A 134 13.31 -5.54 4.46
N ARG A 135 12.16 -5.84 5.10
CA ARG A 135 11.62 -4.99 6.17
C ARG A 135 12.21 -5.31 7.54
N TYR A 136 12.44 -6.59 7.81
CA TYR A 136 12.78 -7.06 9.15
C TYR A 136 14.20 -7.63 9.24
N TYR A 137 14.92 -7.67 8.12
CA TYR A 137 16.11 -8.50 7.97
C TYR A 137 17.24 -7.87 7.14
N LEU A 138 16.98 -6.87 6.30
CA LEU A 138 17.98 -6.02 5.61
C LEU A 138 17.87 -4.57 6.10
#